data_AF-A0A9Q3JMF7-F1
#
_entry.id   AF-A0A9Q3JMF7-F1
#
_cell.length_a   1.000
_cell.length_b   1.000
_cell.length_c   1.000
_cell.angle_alpha   90.00
_cell.angle_beta   90.00
_cell.angle_gamma   90.00
#
_symmetry.space_group_name_H-M   'P 1'
#
loop_
_entity.id
_entity.type
_entity.pdbx_description
1 polymer ?
#
loop_
_entity_poly.entity_id
_entity_poly.type
_entity_poly.pdbx_seq_one_letter_code
_entity_poly.pdbx_strand_id
1 'polypeptide(L)' 'MITNSYQQAINSKDGDKWKEAISKELNNMQKLEVWTIRDKIPKDHPITCTWVFKVKEDDQKQVIEHK' A
#
# COMPACT_ATOMS: atom_id res chain seq x y z
N MET A 1 -3.05 -15.56 -3.14
CA MET A 1 -3.86 -15.21 -1.96
C MET A 1 -3.87 -13.69 -1.85
N ILE A 2 -5.04 -13.05 -1.92
CA ILE A 2 -5.16 -11.60 -1.76
C ILE A 2 -5.20 -11.34 -0.26
N THR A 3 -4.19 -10.68 0.30
CA THR A 3 -4.21 -10.22 1.70
C THR A 3 -5.05 -8.96 1.74
N ASN A 4 -6.29 -9.06 2.24
CA ASN A 4 -7.28 -7.98 2.20
C ASN A 4 -7.07 -6.90 3.28
N SER A 5 -5.96 -6.96 4.04
CA SER A 5 -5.69 -5.96 5.06
C SER A 5 -4.20 -5.68 5.21
N TYR A 6 -3.88 -4.41 5.49
CA TYR A 6 -2.53 -3.95 5.81
C TYR A 6 -1.89 -4.79 6.92
N GLN A 7 -2.66 -5.10 7.98
CA GLN A 7 -2.19 -5.92 9.10
C GLN A 7 -1.78 -7.33 8.68
N GLN A 8 -2.50 -7.97 7.76
CA GLN A 8 -2.10 -9.29 7.24
C GLN A 8 -0.83 -9.21 6.39
N ALA A 9 -0.68 -8.15 5.58
CA ALA A 9 0.49 -7.96 4.75
C ALA A 9 1.76 -7.75 5.59
N ILE A 10 1.72 -6.83 6.57
CA ILE A 10 2.90 -6.53 7.43
C ILE A 10 3.28 -7.67 8.38
N ASN A 11 2.33 -8.52 8.76
CA ASN A 11 2.57 -9.67 9.64
C ASN A 11 2.91 -10.95 8.87
N SER A 12 2.94 -10.89 7.53
CA SER A 12 3.35 -12.01 6.68
C SER A 12 4.88 -12.18 6.68
N LYS A 13 5.36 -13.30 6.14
CA LYS A 13 6.80 -13.56 5.96
C LYS A 13 7.50 -12.49 5.11
N ASP A 14 6.77 -11.85 4.19
CA ASP A 14 7.25 -10.76 3.34
C ASP A 14 6.89 -9.37 3.91
N GLY A 15 6.54 -9.29 5.20
CA GLY A 15 6.08 -8.06 5.85
C GLY A 15 7.02 -6.86 5.68
N ASP A 16 8.33 -7.09 5.71
CA ASP A 16 9.29 -6.00 5.51
C ASP A 16 9.33 -5.52 4.05
N LYS A 17 9.14 -6.41 3.07
CA LYS A 17 8.99 -6.03 1.66
C LYS A 17 7.71 -5.23 1.42
N TRP A 18 6.62 -5.60 2.09
CA TRP A 18 5.37 -4.83 2.05
C TRP A 18 5.54 -3.43 2.66
N LYS A 19 6.23 -3.31 3.80
CA LYS A 19 6.53 -1.98 4.40
C LYS A 19 7.37 -1.11 3.47
N GLU A 20 8.36 -1.69 2.80
CA GLU A 20 9.20 -0.98 1.85
C GLU A 20 8.38 -0.49 0.64
N ALA A 21 7.55 -1.37 0.06
CA ALA A 21 6.67 -1.02 -1.06
C ALA A 21 5.69 0.12 -0.70
N ILE A 22 5.06 0.03 0.47
CA ILE A 22 4.14 1.07 0.97
C ILE A 22 4.89 2.38 1.19
N SER A 23 6.09 2.33 1.79
CA SER A 23 6.91 3.51 2.03
C SER A 23 7.31 4.18 0.72
N LYS A 24 7.63 3.40 -0.32
CA LYS A 24 7.97 3.89 -1.66
C LYS A 24 6.77 4.58 -2.32
N GLU A 25 5.58 4.00 -2.25
CA GLU A 25 4.36 4.62 -2.77
C GLU A 25 4.02 5.92 -2.02
N LEU A 26 4.08 5.93 -0.68
CA LEU A 26 3.89 7.16 0.12
C LEU A 26 4.91 8.25 -0.23
N ASN A 27 6.18 7.88 -0.42
CA ASN A 27 7.22 8.83 -0.83
C ASN A 27 6.96 9.40 -2.23
N ASN A 28 6.51 8.56 -3.17
CA ASN A 28 6.16 9.00 -4.51
C ASN A 28 4.98 9.98 -4.47
N MET A 29 3.96 9.69 -3.67
CA MET A 29 2.82 10.59 -3.50
C MET A 29 3.23 11.94 -2.90
N GLN A 30 4.16 11.94 -1.94
CA GLN A 30 4.74 13.17 -1.39
C GLN A 30 5.56 13.94 -2.45
N LYS A 31 6.40 13.25 -3.22
CA LYS A 31 7.24 13.86 -4.28
C LYS A 31 6.44 14.45 -5.42
N LEU A 32 5.32 13.81 -5.77
CA LEU A 32 4.43 14.25 -6.84
C LEU A 32 3.39 15.26 -6.34
N GLU A 33 3.41 15.61 -5.05
CA GLU A 33 2.49 16.55 -4.40
C GLU A 33 1.01 16.25 -4.70
N VAL A 34 0.66 14.97 -4.88
CA VAL A 34 -0.70 14.59 -5.28
C VAL A 34 -1.70 14.77 -4.14
N TRP A 35 -1.25 14.69 -2.88
CA TRP A 35 -2.09 14.80 -1.68
C TRP A 35 -1.52 15.81 -0.68
N THR A 36 -2.41 16.47 0.06
CA THR A 36 -2.06 17.37 1.17
C THR A 36 -2.71 16.88 2.44
N ILE A 37 -1.95 16.86 3.55
CA ILE A 37 -2.49 16.55 4.86
C ILE A 37 -3.28 17.77 5.34
N ARG A 38 -4.55 17.57 5.68
CA ARG A 38 -5.43 18.61 6.23
C ARG A 38 -6.18 18.05 7.44
N ASP A 39 -6.55 18.94 8.34
CA ASP A 39 -7.43 18.58 9.45
C ASP A 39 -8.83 18.25 8.95
N LYS A 40 -9.44 17.23 9.58
CA LYS A 40 -10.80 16.81 9.28
C LYS A 40 -11.78 17.87 9.78
N ILE A 41 -12.64 18.36 8.89
CA ILE A 41 -13.77 19.23 9.28
C ILE A 41 -15.05 18.39 9.43
N PRO A 42 -16.04 18.81 10.25
CA PRO A 42 -17.27 18.06 10.46
C PRO A 42 -18.10 17.77 9.20
N LYS A 43 -17.91 18.58 8.14
CA LYS A 43 -18.59 18.45 6.86
C LYS A 43 -17.92 17.43 5.91
N ASP A 44 -16.74 16.92 6.26
CA ASP A 44 -16.02 15.97 5.42
C ASP A 44 -16.69 14.61 5.41
N HIS A 45 -16.99 14.13 4.21
CA HIS A 45 -17.29 12.73 3.93
C HIS A 45 -16.04 12.08 3.32
N PRO A 46 -15.16 11.47 4.13
CA PRO A 46 -13.99 10.78 3.61
C PRO A 46 -14.42 9.60 2.73
N ILE A 47 -13.78 9.46 1.58
CA ILE A 47 -13.95 8.29 0.73
C ILE A 47 -13.21 7.13 1.38
N THR A 48 -13.84 5.97 1.47
CA THR A 48 -13.18 4.76 1.94
C THR A 48 -12.08 4.37 0.96
N CYS A 49 -10.82 4.47 1.39
CA CYS A 49 -9.69 3.94 0.65
C CYS A 49 -9.36 2.54 1.17
N THR A 50 -9.21 1.58 0.26
CA THR A 50 -8.84 0.19 0.61
C THR A 50 -7.50 -0.12 -0.04
N TRP A 51 -6.56 -0.62 0.77
CA TRP A 51 -5.29 -1.13 0.26
C TRP A 51 -5.50 -2.50 -0.38
N VAL A 52 -5.10 -2.64 -1.64
CA VAL A 52 -5.10 -3.92 -2.35
C VAL A 52 -3.66 -4.31 -2.58
N PHE A 53 -3.23 -5.37 -1.89
CA PHE A 53 -1.87 -5.89 -1.99
C PHE A 53 -1.81 -6.95 -3.08
N LYS A 54 -0.95 -6.76 -4.08
CA LYS A 54 -0.75 -7.70 -5.16
C LYS A 54 0.74 -7.96 -5.38
N VAL A 55 1.10 -9.22 -5.32
CA VAL A 55 2.44 -9.68 -5.70
C VAL A 55 2.46 -9.89 -7.22
N LYS A 56 3.47 -9.34 -7.89
CA LYS A 56 3.79 -9.76 -9.26
C LYS A 56 4.66 -11.01 -9.19
N GLU A 57 4.25 -12.02 -9.93
CA GLU A 57 4.99 -13.27 -10.10
C GLU A 57 5.53 -13.32 -11.53
N ASP A 58 6.76 -13.78 -11.70
CA ASP A 58 7.35 -14.09 -13.01
C ASP A 58 6.73 -15.38 -13.59
N ASP A 59 7.01 -15.70 -14.85
CA ASP A 59 6.57 -16.93 -15.53
C ASP A 59 6.99 -18.22 -14.78
N GLN A 60 8.00 -18.13 -13.91
CA GLN A 60 8.45 -19.20 -13.03
C GLN A 60 7.80 -19.18 -11.63
N LYS A 61 6.75 -18.39 -11.40
CA LYS A 61 6.09 -18.16 -10.09
C LYS A 61 7.03 -17.62 -9.01
N GLN A 62 8.12 -16.97 -9.43
CA GLN A 62 9.03 -16.28 -8.52
C GLN A 62 8.46 -14.90 -8.22
N VAL A 63 8.42 -14.53 -6.94
CA VAL A 63 7.94 -13.22 -6.51
C VAL A 63 8.96 -12.16 -6.94
N ILE A 64 8.60 -11.35 -7.94
CA ILE A 64 9.46 -10.31 -8.52
C ILE A 64 9.23 -8.95 -7.87
N GLU A 65 7.99 -8.63 -7.47
CA GLU A 65 7.71 -7.29 -6.92
C GLU A 65 6.43 -7.29 -6.07
N HIS A 66 6.43 -6.50 -4.99
CA HIS A 66 5.27 -6.24 -4.13
C HIS A 66 4.67 -4.89 -4.53
N LYS A 67 3.38 -4.85 -4.90
CA LYS A 67 2.67 -3.63 -5.30
C LYS A 67 1.31 -3.50 -4.60
#